data_AF-A0A7R9UM99-F1
#
_entry.id   AF-A0A7R9UM99-F1
#
_cell.length_a   1.000
_cell.length_b   1.000
_cell.length_c   1.000
_cell.angle_alpha   90.00
_cell.angle_beta   90.00
_cell.angle_gamma   90.00
#
_symmetry.space_group_name_H-M   'P 1'
#
loop_
_entity.id
_entity.type
_entity.pdbx_description
1 polymer ?
#
loop_
_entity_poly.entity_id
_entity_poly.type
_entity_poly.pdbx_seq_one_letter_code
_entity_poly.pdbx_strand_id
1 'polypeptide(L)'
;MRDISVTLGQLYRGDSLTVPHLRKKLNADGVTTTTLAEELRLQIQPGWASGYKVVFAKAGDEGPATVPADVVLTLKESSAGDGYRRAGHDLVYTARITLADALCGSILPVHTLDGRTLSVGLTEVIRPGYVKVVPGEGMPVPQPPAGSGKSGAAVGAAGPTGDLRIEFE
;
A
#
# COMPACT_ATOMS: atom_id res chain seq x y z
N MET A 1 13.22 -4.24 15.01
CA MET A 1 12.06 -4.03 14.12
C MET A 1 12.09 -2.57 13.69
N ARG A 2 11.99 -2.30 12.39
CA ARG A 2 12.02 -0.95 11.83
C ARG A 2 10.78 -0.73 10.99
N ASP A 3 10.09 0.38 11.24
CA ASP A 3 8.90 0.75 10.48
C ASP A 3 9.30 1.53 9.24
N ILE A 4 8.60 1.29 8.12
CA ILE A 4 8.78 2.01 6.88
C ILE A 4 7.42 2.54 6.42
N SER A 5 7.34 3.85 6.24
CA SER A 5 6.16 4.52 5.73
C SER A 5 6.02 4.31 4.23
N VAL A 6 4.85 3.83 3.80
CA VAL A 6 4.50 3.60 2.38
C VAL A 6 3.14 4.23 2.08
N THR A 7 3.00 4.82 0.90
CA THR A 7 1.73 5.47 0.49
C THR A 7 0.72 4.46 -0.04
N LEU A 8 -0.57 4.84 -0.07
CA LEU A 8 -1.60 4.00 -0.66
C LEU A 8 -1.36 3.77 -2.15
N GLY A 9 -0.90 4.79 -2.88
CA GLY A 9 -0.51 4.65 -4.29
C GLY A 9 0.60 3.60 -4.52
N GLN A 10 1.60 3.52 -3.63
CA GLN A 10 2.65 2.49 -3.70
C GLN A 10 2.08 1.09 -3.44
N LEU A 11 1.20 0.96 -2.44
CA LEU A 11 0.53 -0.30 -2.12
C LEU A 11 -0.50 -0.72 -3.20
N TYR A 12 -1.01 0.23 -3.98
CA TYR A 12 -1.92 -0.03 -5.09
C TYR A 12 -1.17 -0.58 -6.31
N ARG A 13 -0.10 0.07 -6.74
CA ARG A 13 0.66 -0.33 -7.95
C ARG A 13 1.69 -1.43 -7.70
N GLY A 14 2.14 -1.58 -6.46
CA GLY A 14 3.40 -2.25 -6.14
C GLY A 14 4.57 -1.30 -6.42
N ASP A 15 5.63 -1.44 -5.63
CA ASP A 15 6.81 -0.57 -5.74
C ASP A 15 8.08 -1.30 -5.25
N SER A 16 9.25 -0.85 -5.71
CA SER A 16 10.55 -1.32 -5.28
C SER A 16 11.16 -0.34 -4.30
N LEU A 17 11.17 -0.70 -3.01
CA LEU A 17 11.71 0.18 -1.97
C LEU A 17 13.09 -0.29 -1.52
N THR A 18 14.06 0.62 -1.60
CA THR A 18 15.41 0.40 -1.10
C THR A 18 15.60 1.14 0.22
N VAL A 19 15.96 0.41 1.27
CA VAL A 19 16.13 0.96 2.62
C VAL A 19 17.61 0.89 3.00
N PRO A 20 18.26 2.03 3.30
CA PRO A 20 19.64 2.01 3.78
C PRO A 20 19.69 1.36 5.17
N HIS A 21 20.64 0.45 5.34
CA HIS A 21 20.84 -0.34 6.54
C HIS A 21 22.32 -0.35 6.91
N LEU A 22 22.62 -0.15 8.19
CA LEU A 22 23.97 -0.24 8.71
C LEU A 22 24.06 -1.49 9.57
N ARG A 23 25.10 -2.30 9.33
CA ARG A 23 25.39 -3.48 10.14
C ARG A 23 26.87 -3.56 10.46
N LYS A 24 27.20 -4.16 11.59
CA LYS A 24 28.57 -4.56 11.92
C LYS A 24 28.87 -5.91 11.28
N LYS A 25 30.02 -6.02 10.63
CA LYS A 25 30.52 -7.27 10.05
C LYS A 25 31.81 -7.68 10.72
N LEU A 26 31.99 -8.97 10.98
CA LEU A 26 33.21 -9.49 11.58
C LEU A 26 34.34 -9.50 10.54
N ASN A 27 35.49 -8.94 10.89
CA ASN A 27 36.66 -8.94 10.02
C ASN A 27 37.32 -10.33 9.99
N ALA A 28 38.22 -10.55 9.03
CA ALA A 28 38.95 -11.81 8.88
C ALA A 28 39.75 -12.21 10.14
N ASP A 29 40.15 -11.23 10.96
CA ASP A 29 40.87 -11.44 12.22
C ASP A 29 40.02 -12.14 13.29
N GLY A 30 38.70 -12.29 13.08
CA GLY A 30 37.78 -12.97 14.00
C GLY A 30 37.49 -12.23 15.31
N VAL A 31 38.08 -11.05 15.51
CA VAL A 31 37.97 -10.25 16.75
C VAL A 31 37.40 -8.86 16.49
N THR A 32 37.87 -8.17 15.46
CA THR A 32 37.45 -6.79 15.15
C THR A 32 36.20 -6.77 14.26
N THR A 33 35.36 -5.73 14.42
CA THR A 33 34.16 -5.53 13.60
C THR A 33 34.22 -4.22 12.85
N THR A 34 33.76 -4.20 11.59
CA THR A 34 33.66 -3.01 10.76
C THR A 34 32.20 -2.68 10.48
N THR A 35 31.81 -1.41 10.55
CA THR A 35 30.47 -0.97 10.14
C THR A 35 30.39 -0.91 8.62
N LEU A 36 29.46 -1.66 8.05
CA LEU A 36 29.17 -1.73 6.63
C LEU A 36 27.80 -1.10 6.35
N ALA A 37 27.72 -0.27 5.32
CA ALA A 37 26.45 0.21 4.78
C ALA A 37 25.96 -0.74 3.69
N GLU A 38 24.74 -1.24 3.85
CA GLU A 38 24.04 -2.10 2.91
C GLU A 38 22.68 -1.52 2.56
N GLU A 39 22.12 -1.97 1.44
CA GLU A 39 20.81 -1.57 0.96
C GLU A 39 19.87 -2.77 0.99
N LEU A 40 18.83 -2.71 1.82
CA LEU A 40 17.80 -3.74 1.86
C LEU A 40 16.76 -3.43 0.78
N ARG A 41 16.67 -4.29 -0.24
CA ARG A 41 15.72 -4.15 -1.34
C ARG A 41 14.46 -4.96 -1.04
N LEU A 42 13.34 -4.26 -1.03
CA LEU A 42 12.01 -4.78 -0.75
C LEU A 42 11.15 -4.62 -2.02
N GLN A 43 10.44 -5.68 -2.40
CA GLN A 43 9.46 -5.68 -3.49
C GLN A 43 8.05 -5.65 -2.91
N ILE A 44 7.44 -4.47 -2.84
CA ILE A 44 6.08 -4.29 -2.33
C ILE A 44 5.11 -4.87 -3.36
N GLN A 45 4.32 -5.87 -2.95
CA GLN A 45 3.28 -6.43 -3.80
C GLN A 45 1.99 -5.61 -3.69
N PRO A 46 1.24 -5.45 -4.78
CA PRO A 46 -0.08 -4.82 -4.76
C PRO A 46 -1.00 -5.44 -3.70
N GLY A 47 -1.69 -4.58 -2.95
CA GLY A 47 -2.70 -4.99 -1.97
C GLY A 47 -2.16 -5.38 -0.59
N TRP A 48 -0.84 -5.38 -0.36
CA TRP A 48 -0.28 -5.59 0.98
C TRP A 48 -0.89 -4.65 2.02
N ALA A 49 -1.28 -5.19 3.17
CA ALA A 49 -1.88 -4.42 4.25
C ALA A 49 -0.83 -3.78 5.17
N SER A 50 -1.21 -2.69 5.84
CA SER A 50 -0.44 -2.13 6.95
C SER A 50 -0.08 -3.23 7.97
N GLY A 51 1.16 -3.17 8.47
CA GLY A 51 1.69 -4.16 9.41
C GLY A 51 2.35 -5.38 8.75
N TYR A 52 2.39 -5.47 7.42
CA TYR A 52 3.11 -6.54 6.73
C TYR A 52 4.59 -6.53 7.10
N LYS A 53 5.13 -7.70 7.46
CA LYS A 53 6.50 -7.88 7.93
C LYS A 53 7.35 -8.57 6.87
N VAL A 54 8.43 -7.91 6.47
CA VAL A 54 9.46 -8.48 5.60
C VAL A 54 10.67 -8.81 6.45
N VAL A 55 11.09 -10.07 6.41
CA VAL A 55 12.22 -10.59 7.19
C VAL A 55 13.43 -10.74 6.30
N PHE A 56 14.52 -10.05 6.64
CA PHE A 56 15.84 -10.22 6.03
C PHE A 56 16.69 -11.08 6.96
N ALA A 57 16.82 -12.35 6.59
CA ALA A 57 17.51 -13.34 7.40
C ALA A 57 18.99 -12.98 7.58
N LYS A 58 19.49 -13.04 8.82
CA LYS A 58 20.90 -12.80 9.18
C LYS A 58 21.47 -11.44 8.71
N ALA A 59 20.61 -10.44 8.50
CA ALA A 59 21.01 -9.10 8.07
C ALA A 59 21.42 -8.17 9.24
N GLY A 60 21.43 -8.68 10.47
CA GLY A 60 21.84 -7.95 11.66
C GLY A 60 23.36 -7.83 11.82
N ASP A 61 23.76 -7.37 13.01
CA ASP A 61 25.16 -7.27 13.40
C ASP A 61 25.79 -8.66 13.58
N GLU A 62 26.99 -8.83 13.06
CA GLU A 62 27.83 -10.02 13.27
C GLU A 62 28.79 -9.79 14.44
N GLY A 63 28.98 -10.82 15.27
CA GLY A 63 29.95 -10.81 16.36
C GLY A 63 30.70 -12.15 16.45
N PRO A 64 31.83 -12.21 17.18
CA PRO A 64 32.57 -13.44 17.36
C PRO A 64 31.66 -14.55 17.91
N ALA A 65 31.69 -15.74 17.29
CA ALA A 65 30.89 -16.91 17.66
C ALA A 65 29.37 -16.67 17.79
N THR A 66 28.83 -15.61 17.17
CA THR A 66 27.41 -15.24 17.26
C THR A 66 26.76 -15.28 15.88
N VAL A 67 25.58 -15.91 15.77
CA VAL A 67 24.80 -15.90 14.53
C VAL A 67 24.12 -14.53 14.38
N PRO A 68 24.20 -13.87 13.22
CA PRO A 68 23.58 -12.56 13.02
C PRO A 68 22.05 -12.65 13.15
N ALA A 69 21.46 -11.64 13.78
CA ALA A 69 20.02 -11.56 13.94
C ALA A 69 19.30 -11.24 12.61
N ASP A 70 17.99 -11.53 12.57
CA ASP A 70 17.14 -11.17 11.44
C ASP A 70 16.67 -9.72 11.56
N VAL A 71 16.67 -9.00 10.43
CA VAL A 71 16.13 -7.64 10.36
C VAL A 71 14.69 -7.71 9.85
N VAL A 72 13.75 -7.29 10.69
CA VAL A 72 12.32 -7.24 10.34
C VAL A 72 11.93 -5.80 10.01
N LEU A 73 11.53 -5.60 8.76
CA LEU A 73 10.94 -4.36 8.26
C LEU A 73 9.42 -4.47 8.30
N THR A 74 8.74 -3.50 8.89
CA THR A 74 7.28 -3.48 8.98
C THR A 74 6.73 -2.32 8.17
N LEU A 75 5.82 -2.62 7.26
CA LEU A 75 5.19 -1.58 6.44
C LEU A 75 4.13 -0.85 7.26
N LYS A 76 4.17 0.48 7.21
CA LYS A 76 3.19 1.35 7.83
C LYS A 76 2.55 2.21 6.77
N GLU A 77 1.24 2.05 6.62
CA GLU A 77 0.46 2.88 5.70
C GLU A 77 0.54 4.35 6.11
N SER A 78 0.88 5.20 5.14
CA SER A 78 0.82 6.64 5.24
C SER A 78 -0.38 7.15 4.46
N SER A 79 -1.26 7.89 5.12
CA SER A 79 -2.39 8.58 4.49
C SER A 79 -2.01 9.96 3.93
N ALA A 80 -0.72 10.31 3.94
CA ALA A 80 -0.27 11.63 3.51
C ALA A 80 -0.43 11.79 2.00
N GLY A 81 -1.24 12.77 1.58
CA GLY A 81 -1.27 13.30 0.21
C GLY A 81 -2.38 12.76 -0.70
N ASP A 82 -2.99 11.61 -0.38
CA ASP A 82 -3.90 10.94 -1.32
C ASP A 82 -5.38 11.32 -1.09
N GLY A 83 -5.75 11.87 0.07
CA GLY A 83 -7.16 12.16 0.40
C GLY A 83 -8.02 10.91 0.63
N TYR A 84 -7.40 9.73 0.60
CA TYR A 84 -8.03 8.44 0.83
C TYR A 84 -7.68 7.86 2.20
N ARG A 85 -8.64 7.13 2.77
CA ARG A 85 -8.48 6.27 3.94
C ARG A 85 -8.75 4.84 3.53
N ARG A 86 -7.79 3.94 3.77
CA ARG A 86 -7.99 2.51 3.49
C ARG A 86 -8.88 1.86 4.56
N ALA A 87 -9.82 1.02 4.13
CA ALA A 87 -10.66 0.19 4.98
C ALA A 87 -10.64 -1.25 4.48
N GLY A 88 -9.63 -2.03 4.90
CA GLY A 88 -9.41 -3.38 4.37
C GLY A 88 -9.00 -3.36 2.90
N HIS A 89 -9.88 -3.82 2.02
CA HIS A 89 -9.70 -3.73 0.56
C HIS A 89 -10.43 -2.53 -0.05
N ASP A 90 -11.27 -1.84 0.72
CA ASP A 90 -11.99 -0.67 0.24
C ASP A 90 -11.15 0.60 0.46
N LEU A 91 -11.45 1.63 -0.35
CA LEU A 91 -10.96 2.99 -0.15
C LEU A 91 -12.11 3.88 0.26
N VAL A 92 -11.86 4.77 1.21
CA VAL A 92 -12.82 5.80 1.63
C VAL A 92 -12.29 7.17 1.23
N TYR A 93 -13.08 7.92 0.49
CA TYR A 93 -12.79 9.27 0.05
C TYR A 93 -13.80 10.24 0.64
N THR A 94 -13.34 11.32 1.26
CA THR A 94 -14.22 12.37 1.77
C THR A 94 -14.31 13.50 0.76
N ALA A 95 -15.44 13.60 0.07
CA ALA A 95 -15.72 14.62 -0.92
C ALA A 95 -16.42 15.81 -0.27
N ARG A 96 -15.95 17.02 -0.58
CA ARG A 96 -16.61 18.26 -0.19
C ARG A 96 -17.53 18.73 -1.30
N ILE A 97 -18.81 18.87 -1.00
CA ILE A 97 -19.83 19.30 -1.98
C ILE A 97 -20.62 20.48 -1.44
N THR A 98 -21.20 21.28 -2.34
CA THR A 98 -22.11 22.35 -1.91
C THR A 98 -23.49 21.77 -1.59
N LEU A 99 -24.27 22.49 -0.77
CA LEU A 99 -25.67 22.13 -0.53
C LEU A 99 -26.48 22.09 -1.84
N ALA A 100 -26.16 22.97 -2.81
CA ALA A 100 -26.81 22.96 -4.11
C ALA A 100 -26.53 21.67 -4.88
N ASP A 101 -25.27 21.21 -4.90
CA ASP A 101 -24.88 19.94 -5.52
C ASP A 101 -25.56 18.75 -4.83
N ALA A 102 -25.66 18.79 -3.51
CA ALA A 102 -26.31 17.75 -2.72
C ALA A 102 -27.82 17.62 -3.01
N LEU A 103 -28.51 18.73 -3.31
CA LEU A 103 -29.97 18.75 -3.51
C LEU A 103 -30.37 18.63 -4.98
N CYS A 104 -29.62 19.25 -5.90
CA CYS A 104 -29.94 19.33 -7.32
C CYS A 104 -29.25 18.24 -8.15
N GLY A 105 -28.26 17.56 -7.57
CA GLY A 105 -27.41 16.62 -8.26
C GLY A 105 -26.29 17.31 -9.04
N SER A 106 -25.14 16.63 -9.14
CA SER A 106 -23.95 17.11 -9.84
C SER A 106 -23.08 15.94 -10.31
N ILE A 107 -21.98 16.24 -11.00
CA ILE A 107 -20.96 15.26 -11.35
C ILE A 107 -19.73 15.55 -10.50
N LEU A 108 -19.37 14.61 -9.64
CA LEU A 108 -18.19 14.72 -8.77
C LEU A 108 -16.96 14.13 -9.48
N PRO A 109 -15.91 14.92 -9.78
CA PRO A 109 -14.63 14.39 -10.21
C PRO A 109 -13.86 13.78 -9.03
N VAL A 110 -13.43 12.52 -9.15
CA VAL A 110 -12.64 11.81 -8.15
C VAL A 110 -11.33 11.32 -8.75
N HIS A 111 -10.20 11.74 -8.20
CA HIS A 111 -8.86 11.37 -8.68
C HIS A 111 -8.39 10.07 -8.03
N THR A 112 -8.32 8.97 -8.79
CA THR A 112 -7.97 7.64 -8.28
C THR A 112 -6.47 7.50 -8.03
N LEU A 113 -6.08 6.46 -7.26
CA LEU A 113 -4.68 6.21 -6.91
C LEU A 113 -3.78 5.86 -8.12
N ASP A 114 -4.37 5.41 -9.23
CA ASP A 114 -3.69 5.13 -10.49
C ASP A 114 -3.54 6.35 -11.42
N GLY A 115 -4.07 7.52 -11.00
CA GLY A 115 -3.97 8.78 -11.73
C GLY A 115 -5.11 9.04 -12.72
N ARG A 116 -6.14 8.19 -12.78
CA ARG A 116 -7.37 8.47 -13.54
C ARG A 116 -8.25 9.49 -12.80
N THR A 117 -9.20 10.09 -13.53
CA THR A 117 -10.28 10.88 -12.94
C THR A 117 -11.60 10.21 -13.26
N LEU A 118 -12.33 9.80 -12.24
CA LEU A 118 -13.67 9.23 -12.34
C LEU A 118 -14.71 10.35 -12.25
N SER A 119 -15.70 10.32 -13.14
CA SER A 119 -16.86 11.21 -13.09
C SER A 119 -18.03 10.50 -12.42
N VAL A 120 -18.22 10.73 -11.12
CA VAL A 120 -19.26 10.08 -10.33
C VAL A 120 -20.53 10.92 -10.35
N GLY A 121 -21.58 10.40 -10.97
CA GLY A 121 -22.89 11.05 -11.00
C GLY A 121 -23.61 11.00 -9.65
N LEU A 122 -23.99 12.18 -9.14
CA LEU A 122 -24.81 12.36 -7.95
C LEU A 122 -26.25 12.63 -8.40
N THR A 123 -27.01 11.57 -8.67
CA THR A 123 -28.38 11.66 -9.22
C THR A 123 -29.46 11.77 -8.15
N GLU A 124 -29.13 11.51 -6.89
CA GLU A 124 -30.05 11.48 -5.77
C GLU A 124 -29.68 12.53 -4.73
N VAL A 125 -30.66 12.92 -3.91
CA VAL A 125 -30.44 13.89 -2.83
C VAL A 125 -29.48 13.30 -1.79
N ILE A 126 -28.33 13.95 -1.62
CA ILE A 126 -27.31 13.56 -0.66
C ILE A 126 -27.70 14.08 0.72
N ARG A 127 -27.76 13.16 1.68
CA ARG A 127 -28.09 13.45 3.08
C ARG A 127 -26.84 13.26 3.95
N PRO A 128 -26.77 13.89 5.14
CA PRO A 128 -25.71 13.61 6.09
C PRO A 128 -25.60 12.11 6.38
N GLY A 129 -24.39 11.55 6.25
CA GLY A 129 -24.13 10.12 6.41
C GLY A 129 -24.41 9.25 5.18
N TYR A 130 -24.85 9.85 4.06
CA TYR A 130 -24.94 9.14 2.78
C TYR A 130 -23.54 8.73 2.29
N VAL A 131 -23.45 7.52 1.74
CA VAL A 131 -22.21 6.97 1.18
C VAL A 131 -22.48 6.49 -0.23
N LYS A 132 -21.76 7.03 -1.21
CA LYS A 132 -21.80 6.55 -2.59
C LYS A 132 -20.74 5.49 -2.79
N VAL A 133 -21.15 4.30 -3.23
CA VAL A 133 -20.21 3.21 -3.53
C VAL A 133 -19.95 3.16 -5.04
N VAL A 134 -18.67 3.13 -5.41
CA VAL A 134 -18.19 2.89 -6.78
C VAL A 134 -17.48 1.53 -6.77
N PRO A 135 -18.12 0.49 -7.34
CA PRO A 135 -17.60 -0.87 -7.24
C PRO A 135 -16.30 -1.03 -8.02
N GLY A 136 -15.35 -1.78 -7.46
CA GLY A 136 -14.09 -2.13 -8.13
C GLY A 136 -13.04 -1.00 -8.23
N GLU A 137 -13.23 0.12 -7.52
CA GLU A 137 -12.28 1.25 -7.50
C GLU A 137 -11.53 1.38 -6.15
N GLY A 138 -11.50 0.31 -5.35
CA GLY A 138 -10.75 0.21 -4.09
C GLY A 138 -9.32 -0.33 -4.26
N MET A 139 -8.76 -0.92 -3.19
CA MET A 139 -7.43 -1.52 -3.21
C MET A 139 -7.43 -2.90 -3.89
N PRO A 140 -6.33 -3.29 -4.57
CA PRO A 140 -6.19 -4.64 -5.10
C PRO A 140 -6.26 -5.69 -4.01
N VAL A 141 -6.95 -6.79 -4.28
CA VAL A 141 -6.97 -7.96 -3.43
C VAL A 141 -5.78 -8.85 -3.81
N PRO A 142 -4.85 -9.16 -2.87
CA PRO A 142 -3.75 -10.07 -3.15
C PRO A 142 -4.29 -11.43 -3.61
N GLN A 143 -4.01 -11.81 -4.84
CA GLN A 143 -4.33 -13.15 -5.32
C GLN A 143 -3.18 -14.11 -5.00
N PRO A 144 -3.47 -15.34 -4.57
CA PRO A 144 -2.45 -16.39 -4.52
C PRO A 144 -1.91 -16.62 -5.95
N PRO A 145 -0.62 -16.96 -6.10
CA PRO A 145 -0.05 -17.23 -7.41
C PRO A 145 -0.87 -18.34 -8.09
N ALA A 146 -1.30 -18.07 -9.33
CA ALA A 146 -2.18 -18.93 -10.12
C ALA A 146 -1.54 -20.30 -10.39
N GLY A 147 -1.69 -21.22 -9.42
CA GLY A 147 -1.09 -22.56 -9.39
C GLY A 147 -2.06 -23.67 -9.05
N SER A 148 -3.37 -23.46 -9.21
CA SER A 148 -4.36 -24.54 -9.31
C SER A 148 -5.34 -24.23 -10.45
N GLY A 149 -4.94 -24.64 -11.67
CA GLY A 149 -5.85 -24.84 -12.80
C GLY A 149 -6.50 -23.62 -13.42
N LYS A 150 -5.80 -22.97 -14.35
CA LYS A 150 -6.21 -22.78 -15.77
C LYS A 150 -5.30 -21.75 -16.42
N SER A 151 -4.58 -22.22 -17.43
CA SER A 151 -3.79 -21.44 -18.38
C SER A 151 -4.71 -20.53 -19.20
N GLY A 152 -4.55 -19.23 -19.02
CA GLY A 152 -5.15 -18.19 -19.85
C GLY A 152 -4.37 -16.90 -19.60
N ALA A 153 -3.53 -16.53 -20.55
CA ALA A 153 -2.81 -15.26 -20.54
C ALA A 153 -3.81 -14.09 -20.50
N ALA A 154 -3.67 -13.21 -19.52
CA ALA A 154 -4.20 -11.86 -19.56
C ALA A 154 -3.15 -10.92 -18.99
N VAL A 155 -2.28 -10.44 -19.87
CA VAL A 155 -1.50 -9.21 -19.65
C VAL A 155 -2.53 -8.08 -19.57
N GLY A 156 -2.63 -7.41 -18.41
CA GLY A 156 -3.32 -6.12 -18.28
C GLY A 156 -4.72 -6.07 -17.68
N ALA A 157 -5.22 -7.12 -17.00
CA ALA A 157 -6.44 -7.00 -16.21
C ALA A 157 -6.10 -6.74 -14.74
N ALA A 158 -6.51 -5.59 -14.20
CA ALA A 158 -6.50 -5.36 -12.76
C ALA A 158 -7.25 -6.53 -12.09
N GLY A 159 -6.59 -7.22 -11.16
CA GLY A 159 -7.23 -8.27 -10.36
C GLY A 159 -8.44 -7.71 -9.60
N PRO A 160 -9.22 -8.56 -8.89
CA PRO A 160 -10.33 -8.08 -8.09
C PRO A 160 -9.84 -7.01 -7.12
N THR A 161 -10.44 -5.84 -7.21
CA THR A 161 -10.24 -4.69 -6.34
C THR A 161 -11.44 -4.61 -5.39
N GLY A 162 -11.24 -4.00 -4.21
CA GLY A 162 -12.37 -3.61 -3.36
C GLY A 162 -13.14 -2.43 -3.94
N ASP A 163 -13.97 -1.81 -3.12
CA ASP A 163 -14.82 -0.70 -3.56
C ASP A 163 -14.29 0.66 -3.11
N LEU A 164 -14.64 1.70 -3.86
CA LEU A 164 -14.47 3.09 -3.43
C LEU A 164 -15.75 3.58 -2.76
N ARG A 165 -15.66 4.00 -1.51
CA ARG A 165 -16.74 4.56 -0.70
C ARG A 165 -16.53 6.06 -0.58
N ILE A 166 -17.43 6.84 -1.16
CA ILE A 166 -17.37 8.30 -1.10
C ILE A 166 -18.31 8.77 0.01
N GLU A 167 -17.71 9.36 1.04
CA GLU A 167 -18.39 10.08 2.11
C GLU A 167 -18.45 11.56 1.74
N PHE A 168 -19.50 12.26 2.17
CA PHE A 168 -19.73 13.66 1.82
C PHE A 168 -19.68 14.54 3.07
N GLU A 169 -18.95 15.66 2.98
CA GLU A 169 -18.86 16.74 3.97
C GLU A 169 -19.38 18.06 3.39
#